data_AF-A0A445ELW7-F1
#
_entry.id   AF-A0A445ELW7-F1
#
_cell.length_a   1.000
_cell.length_b   1.000
_cell.length_c   1.000
_cell.angle_alpha   90.00
_cell.angle_beta   90.00
_cell.angle_gamma   90.00
#
_symmetry.space_group_name_H-M   'P 1'
#
loop_
_entity.id
_entity.type
_entity.pdbx_description
1 polymer ?
#
loop_
_entity_poly.entity_id
_entity_poly.type
_entity_poly.pdbx_seq_one_letter_code
_entity_poly.pdbx_strand_id
1 'polypeptide(L)'
;MSTSERKIIDLEQGWDFMQKGITKLKNILEGLPEPHFSSEDYIMLYTTIYTMCTQKPPHNYSQQLYDKYKEVFEEYIQSTVLPSLREKHDEFMLRELVKRWANHKIMVGWLCRFFRYLETSIVARRSLPPLNEVGLTCFYDWVYKELNGKVRDAVISIIDQEREGEQIDRTLLKNVLDIFVEIGMGKMDHYENDFESAMLKDTSAYYSQKASNWILEDSCPDYMLKVEECLKREKDRVAQYLHSSSEPKLLEKVQHELLSVYANQLLQKEHSGCHALLRDGKVEDLSRMFRLFSKIPEGLDPVSSIFKQVSYWLSRLEDAASTKMDFVQKVIELHDKYLSYVNDCFQNHTLFHRALKESFEVFCNKVVAGSWSTELLATFSDANILIAMEVNQLGYCSLRDAKVNSAETANAELTTEAKLESAKADNQKLRDLVKLANQEKEALADKSKAGGGGQEAQGGET
;
A
#
# COMPACT_ATOMS: atom_id res chain seq x y z
N MET A 1 -49.23 -52.81 -28.83
CA MET A 1 -48.90 -51.50 -29.42
C MET A 1 -47.44 -51.50 -29.81
N SER A 2 -47.17 -51.18 -31.07
CA SER A 2 -45.88 -51.25 -31.76
C SER A 2 -44.72 -50.66 -30.93
N THR A 3 -43.78 -51.52 -30.53
CA THR A 3 -42.42 -51.10 -30.18
C THR A 3 -41.78 -50.53 -31.44
N SER A 4 -41.83 -49.21 -31.61
CA SER A 4 -40.97 -48.54 -32.57
C SER A 4 -39.55 -48.91 -32.21
N GLU A 5 -38.93 -49.79 -33.01
CA GLU A 5 -37.52 -50.11 -32.91
C GLU A 5 -36.75 -48.79 -33.02
N ARG A 6 -36.23 -48.30 -31.90
CA ARG A 6 -35.33 -47.14 -31.91
C ARG A 6 -34.14 -47.56 -32.77
N LYS A 7 -34.04 -46.97 -33.95
CA LYS A 7 -32.94 -47.18 -34.89
C LYS A 7 -31.63 -46.98 -34.12
N ILE A 8 -30.80 -48.03 -34.07
CA ILE A 8 -29.49 -47.97 -33.43
C ILE A 8 -28.62 -47.06 -34.29
N ILE A 9 -28.00 -46.06 -33.65
CA ILE A 9 -27.02 -45.18 -34.26
C ILE A 9 -25.64 -45.72 -33.87
N ASP A 10 -24.87 -46.16 -34.86
CA ASP A 10 -23.48 -46.56 -34.65
C ASP A 10 -22.62 -45.34 -34.30
N LEU A 11 -21.51 -45.59 -33.59
CA LEU A 11 -20.61 -44.52 -33.12
C LEU A 11 -20.14 -43.61 -34.26
N GLU A 12 -19.63 -44.19 -35.34
CA GLU A 12 -19.10 -43.44 -36.49
C GLU A 12 -20.18 -42.58 -37.14
N GLN A 13 -21.36 -43.15 -37.40
CA GLN A 13 -22.46 -42.43 -38.02
C GLN A 13 -22.96 -41.26 -37.16
N GLY A 14 -23.13 -41.49 -35.85
CA GLY A 14 -23.55 -40.45 -34.93
C GLY A 14 -22.48 -39.38 -34.75
N TRP A 15 -21.21 -39.78 -34.70
CA TRP A 15 -20.08 -38.86 -34.59
C TRP A 15 -19.88 -38.01 -35.83
N ASP A 16 -20.00 -38.57 -37.04
CA ASP A 16 -19.93 -37.82 -38.30
C ASP A 16 -20.99 -36.70 -38.35
N PHE A 17 -22.19 -36.98 -37.84
CA PHE A 17 -23.24 -35.96 -37.73
C PHE A 17 -22.87 -34.88 -36.71
N MET A 18 -22.37 -35.27 -35.54
CA MET A 18 -21.90 -34.33 -34.52
C MET A 18 -20.74 -33.49 -35.02
N GLN A 19 -19.81 -34.08 -35.76
CA GLN A 19 -18.64 -33.41 -36.33
C GLN A 19 -19.04 -32.33 -37.32
N LYS A 20 -20.10 -32.51 -38.11
CA LYS A 20 -20.66 -31.43 -38.95
C LYS A 20 -21.14 -30.25 -38.11
N GLY A 21 -21.84 -30.51 -37.01
CA GLY A 21 -22.27 -29.47 -36.06
C GLY A 21 -21.07 -28.76 -35.40
N ILE A 22 -20.05 -29.53 -35.01
CA ILE A 22 -18.82 -29.00 -34.41
C ILE A 22 -18.04 -28.15 -35.43
N THR A 23 -17.92 -28.59 -36.68
CA THR A 23 -17.26 -27.83 -37.74
C THR A 23 -18.01 -26.53 -38.04
N LYS A 24 -19.35 -26.57 -38.08
CA LYS A 24 -20.17 -25.35 -38.18
C LYS A 24 -19.88 -24.38 -37.03
N LEU A 25 -19.76 -24.89 -35.79
CA LEU A 25 -19.38 -24.07 -34.64
C LEU A 25 -17.96 -23.49 -34.78
N LYS A 26 -16.96 -24.31 -35.16
CA LYS A 26 -15.58 -23.85 -35.42
C LYS A 26 -15.55 -22.72 -36.46
N ASN A 27 -16.28 -22.88 -37.56
CA ASN A 27 -16.39 -21.88 -38.63
C ASN A 27 -17.00 -20.55 -38.13
N ILE A 28 -18.07 -20.61 -37.33
CA ILE A 28 -18.69 -19.42 -36.71
C ILE A 28 -17.69 -18.70 -35.80
N LEU A 29 -16.91 -19.44 -35.00
CA LEU A 29 -15.91 -18.87 -34.10
C LEU A 29 -14.74 -18.21 -34.85
N GLU A 30 -14.36 -18.75 -36.00
CA GLU A 30 -13.34 -18.15 -36.87
C GLU A 30 -13.87 -17.00 -37.75
N GLY A 31 -15.18 -16.72 -37.69
CA GLY A 31 -15.81 -15.66 -38.48
C GLY A 31 -16.00 -16.01 -39.96
N LEU A 32 -15.99 -17.30 -40.30
CA LEU A 32 -16.30 -17.78 -41.64
C LEU A 32 -17.82 -17.67 -41.91
N PRO A 33 -18.24 -17.49 -43.18
CA PRO A 33 -19.65 -17.34 -43.52
C PRO A 33 -20.42 -18.65 -43.28
N GLU A 34 -21.06 -18.75 -42.11
CA GLU A 34 -21.93 -19.85 -41.71
C GLU A 34 -23.24 -19.31 -41.13
N PRO A 35 -24.40 -19.92 -41.43
CA PRO A 35 -25.64 -19.61 -40.73
C PRO A 35 -25.51 -19.87 -39.23
N HIS A 36 -26.16 -19.03 -38.41
CA HIS A 36 -26.29 -19.30 -36.99
C HIS A 36 -27.02 -20.63 -36.73
N PHE A 37 -26.83 -21.19 -35.54
CA PHE A 37 -27.55 -22.40 -35.12
C PHE A 37 -29.04 -22.11 -35.00
N SER A 38 -29.84 -22.89 -35.73
CA SER A 38 -31.31 -22.90 -35.58
C SER A 38 -31.72 -23.73 -34.36
N SER A 39 -32.96 -23.56 -33.89
CA SER A 39 -33.52 -24.44 -32.87
C SER A 39 -33.57 -25.90 -33.33
N GLU A 40 -33.80 -26.13 -34.62
CA GLU A 40 -33.79 -27.47 -35.22
C GLU A 40 -32.40 -28.10 -35.18
N ASP A 41 -31.34 -27.35 -35.53
CA ASP A 41 -29.96 -27.81 -35.46
C ASP A 41 -29.60 -28.27 -34.04
N TYR A 42 -29.98 -27.45 -33.04
CA TYR A 42 -29.76 -27.78 -31.64
C TYR A 42 -30.49 -29.06 -31.23
N ILE A 43 -31.78 -29.18 -31.57
CA ILE A 43 -32.59 -30.36 -31.25
C ILE A 43 -31.98 -31.60 -31.89
N MET A 44 -31.58 -31.54 -33.17
CA MET A 44 -30.99 -32.68 -33.86
C MET A 44 -29.67 -33.13 -33.23
N LEU A 45 -28.76 -32.21 -32.94
CA LEU A 45 -27.46 -32.52 -32.31
C LEU A 45 -27.66 -33.10 -30.90
N TYR A 46 -28.51 -32.47 -30.09
CA TYR A 46 -28.83 -32.96 -28.75
C TYR A 46 -29.50 -34.34 -28.78
N THR A 47 -30.50 -34.55 -29.64
CA THR A 47 -31.20 -35.83 -29.77
C THR A 47 -30.27 -36.94 -30.26
N THR A 48 -29.28 -36.62 -31.08
CA THR A 48 -28.26 -37.59 -31.54
C THR A 48 -27.44 -38.08 -30.35
N ILE A 49 -26.86 -37.16 -29.55
CA ILE A 49 -26.12 -37.53 -28.32
C ILE A 49 -27.02 -38.30 -27.35
N TYR A 50 -28.24 -37.81 -27.10
CA TYR A 50 -29.21 -38.48 -26.22
C TYR A 50 -29.49 -39.92 -26.66
N THR A 51 -29.70 -40.14 -27.96
CA THR A 51 -30.01 -41.47 -28.51
C THR A 51 -28.81 -42.41 -28.34
N MET A 52 -27.60 -41.96 -28.70
CA MET A 52 -26.38 -42.74 -28.55
C MET A 52 -26.07 -43.13 -27.09
N CYS A 53 -26.46 -42.27 -26.14
CA CYS A 53 -26.28 -42.54 -24.71
C CYS A 53 -27.36 -43.44 -24.10
N THR A 54 -28.57 -43.46 -24.67
CA THR A 54 -29.72 -44.25 -24.18
C THR A 54 -29.86 -45.61 -24.84
N GLN A 55 -29.01 -45.93 -25.82
CA GLN A 55 -28.91 -47.25 -26.44
C GLN A 55 -28.53 -48.33 -25.42
N LYS A 56 -29.07 -49.55 -25.63
CA LYS A 56 -28.78 -50.72 -24.81
C LYS A 56 -27.35 -51.21 -25.07
N PRO A 57 -26.66 -51.79 -24.06
CA PRO A 57 -25.37 -52.46 -24.28
C PRO A 57 -25.48 -53.50 -25.42
N PRO A 58 -24.49 -53.63 -26.32
CA PRO A 58 -23.14 -53.02 -26.30
C PRO A 58 -23.04 -51.61 -26.91
N HIS A 59 -24.12 -51.05 -27.45
CA HIS A 59 -24.13 -49.78 -28.20
C HIS A 59 -24.27 -48.53 -27.32
N ASN A 60 -23.91 -48.62 -26.04
CA ASN A 60 -23.94 -47.47 -25.15
C ASN A 60 -22.61 -46.72 -25.26
N TYR A 61 -22.59 -45.63 -26.04
CA TYR A 61 -21.37 -44.90 -26.37
C TYR A 61 -21.06 -43.73 -25.42
N SER A 62 -21.72 -43.69 -24.26
CA SER A 62 -21.63 -42.62 -23.28
C SER A 62 -20.17 -42.27 -22.91
N GLN A 63 -19.33 -43.25 -22.58
CA GLN A 63 -17.92 -43.01 -22.23
C GLN A 63 -17.12 -42.48 -23.43
N GLN A 64 -17.29 -43.11 -24.60
CA GLN A 64 -16.56 -42.71 -25.80
C GLN A 64 -16.93 -41.30 -26.25
N LEU A 65 -18.19 -40.89 -26.09
CA LEU A 65 -18.63 -39.52 -26.37
C LEU A 65 -18.03 -38.50 -25.39
N TYR A 66 -17.77 -38.89 -24.14
CA TYR A 66 -17.06 -38.04 -23.18
C TYR A 66 -15.59 -37.85 -23.58
N ASP A 67 -14.91 -38.92 -24.00
CA ASP A 67 -13.52 -38.84 -24.47
C ASP A 67 -13.45 -38.00 -25.76
N LYS A 68 -14.39 -38.22 -26.70
CA LYS A 68 -14.53 -37.43 -27.93
C LYS A 68 -14.82 -35.96 -27.67
N TYR A 69 -15.58 -35.61 -26.63
CA TYR A 69 -15.79 -34.22 -26.22
C TYR A 69 -14.48 -33.52 -25.88
N LYS A 70 -13.57 -34.21 -25.17
CA LYS A 70 -12.23 -33.69 -24.88
C LYS A 70 -11.40 -33.52 -26.16
N GLU A 71 -11.37 -34.55 -27.00
CA GLU A 71 -10.63 -34.55 -28.28
C GLU A 71 -10.98 -33.35 -29.17
N VAL A 72 -12.26 -32.93 -29.20
CA VAL A 72 -12.71 -31.78 -30.00
C VAL A 72 -12.01 -30.48 -29.60
N PHE A 73 -11.80 -30.25 -28.29
CA PHE A 73 -11.05 -29.08 -27.82
C PHE A 73 -9.57 -29.21 -28.13
N GLU A 74 -8.99 -30.38 -27.88
CA GLU A 74 -7.56 -30.62 -28.12
C GLU A 74 -7.21 -30.42 -29.60
N GLU A 75 -8.01 -30.98 -30.52
CA GLU A 75 -7.85 -30.81 -31.96
C GLU A 75 -7.94 -29.34 -32.37
N TYR A 76 -8.96 -28.60 -31.89
CA TYR A 76 -9.14 -27.19 -32.22
C TYR A 76 -8.00 -26.33 -31.67
N ILE A 77 -7.59 -26.58 -30.42
CA ILE A 77 -6.50 -25.85 -29.79
C ILE A 77 -5.18 -26.09 -30.53
N GLN A 78 -4.85 -27.34 -30.85
CA GLN A 78 -3.60 -27.69 -31.51
C GLN A 78 -3.54 -27.25 -32.98
N SER A 79 -4.65 -27.36 -33.72
CA SER A 79 -4.69 -27.04 -35.15
C SER A 79 -4.82 -25.54 -35.44
N THR A 80 -5.50 -24.79 -34.58
CA THR A 80 -5.93 -23.41 -34.89
C THR A 80 -5.43 -22.41 -33.86
N VAL A 81 -5.66 -22.67 -32.56
CA VAL A 81 -5.37 -21.70 -31.49
C VAL A 81 -3.87 -21.54 -31.28
N LEU A 82 -3.14 -22.63 -31.04
CA LEU A 82 -1.71 -22.61 -30.75
C LEU A 82 -0.88 -22.03 -31.91
N PRO A 83 -1.08 -22.43 -33.18
CA PRO A 83 -0.36 -21.81 -34.29
C PRO A 83 -0.59 -20.30 -34.36
N SER A 84 -1.84 -19.84 -34.22
CA SER A 84 -2.18 -18.41 -34.25
C SER A 84 -1.52 -17.61 -33.13
N LEU A 85 -1.35 -18.22 -31.95
CA LEU A 85 -0.70 -17.58 -30.80
C LEU A 85 0.82 -17.60 -30.92
N ARG A 86 1.42 -18.67 -31.46
CA ARG A 86 2.87 -18.80 -31.65
C ARG A 86 3.44 -17.88 -32.72
N GLU A 87 2.63 -17.55 -33.73
CA GLU A 87 3.02 -16.63 -34.81
C GLU A 87 3.09 -15.17 -34.35
N LYS A 88 2.34 -14.81 -33.29
CA LYS A 88 2.27 -13.44 -32.77
C LYS A 88 3.16 -13.25 -31.55
N HIS A 89 3.60 -12.02 -31.34
CA HIS A 89 4.43 -11.62 -30.21
C HIS A 89 3.84 -10.40 -29.48
N ASP A 90 4.25 -10.22 -28.23
CA ASP A 90 3.94 -9.06 -27.38
C ASP A 90 2.45 -8.70 -27.38
N GLU A 91 2.10 -7.43 -27.59
CA GLU A 91 0.72 -6.94 -27.55
C GLU A 91 -0.21 -7.66 -28.54
N PHE A 92 0.28 -8.00 -29.75
CA PHE A 92 -0.52 -8.72 -30.74
C PHE A 92 -0.85 -10.15 -30.29
N MET A 93 0.08 -10.80 -29.58
CA MET A 93 -0.15 -12.10 -28.95
C MET A 93 -1.21 -11.98 -27.85
N LEU A 94 -1.16 -10.92 -27.02
CA LEU A 94 -2.15 -10.69 -25.97
C LEU A 94 -3.56 -10.47 -26.54
N ARG A 95 -3.69 -9.65 -27.59
CA ARG A 95 -4.97 -9.42 -28.29
C ARG A 95 -5.54 -10.72 -28.86
N GLU A 96 -4.69 -11.53 -29.46
CA GLU A 96 -5.08 -12.84 -29.97
C GLU A 96 -5.49 -13.79 -28.83
N LEU A 97 -4.76 -13.81 -27.71
CA LEU A 97 -5.09 -14.62 -26.55
C LEU A 97 -6.48 -14.29 -26.00
N VAL A 98 -6.79 -13.00 -25.84
CA VAL A 98 -8.12 -12.56 -25.38
C VAL A 98 -9.22 -13.01 -26.34
N LYS A 99 -9.00 -12.84 -27.66
CA LYS A 99 -9.95 -13.31 -28.67
C LYS A 99 -10.14 -14.83 -28.60
N ARG A 100 -9.05 -15.59 -28.52
CA ARG A 100 -9.06 -17.06 -28.49
C ARG A 100 -9.72 -17.59 -27.23
N TRP A 101 -9.48 -16.97 -26.08
CA TRP A 101 -10.15 -17.30 -24.83
C TRP A 101 -11.66 -17.02 -24.90
N ALA A 102 -12.07 -15.87 -25.43
CA ALA A 102 -13.49 -15.56 -25.62
C ALA A 102 -14.18 -16.59 -26.54
N ASN A 103 -13.55 -16.94 -27.66
CA ASN A 103 -14.03 -17.98 -28.57
C ASN A 103 -14.12 -19.34 -27.87
N HIS A 104 -13.12 -19.69 -27.05
CA HIS A 104 -13.10 -20.94 -26.29
C HIS A 104 -14.27 -21.01 -25.30
N LYS A 105 -14.57 -19.94 -24.57
CA LYS A 105 -15.74 -19.88 -23.67
C LYS A 105 -17.06 -20.10 -24.42
N ILE A 106 -17.21 -19.50 -25.61
CA ILE A 106 -18.39 -19.72 -26.47
C ILE A 106 -18.46 -21.18 -26.90
N MET A 107 -17.34 -21.78 -27.31
CA MET A 107 -17.24 -23.17 -27.71
C MET A 107 -17.63 -24.12 -26.58
N VAL A 108 -17.09 -23.91 -25.37
CA VAL A 108 -17.44 -24.68 -24.17
C VAL A 108 -18.95 -24.57 -23.89
N GLY A 109 -19.52 -23.37 -23.97
CA GLY A 109 -20.96 -23.15 -23.75
C GLY A 109 -21.84 -23.93 -24.74
N TRP A 110 -21.51 -23.93 -26.04
CA TRP A 110 -22.26 -24.69 -27.04
C TRP A 110 -22.08 -26.19 -26.91
N LEU A 111 -20.85 -26.66 -26.72
CA LEU A 111 -20.59 -28.10 -26.58
C LEU A 111 -21.22 -28.64 -25.29
N CYS A 112 -21.18 -27.92 -24.17
CA CYS A 112 -21.92 -28.33 -22.97
C CYS A 112 -23.43 -28.45 -23.24
N ARG A 113 -24.03 -27.58 -24.08
CA ARG A 113 -25.45 -27.67 -24.44
C ARG A 113 -25.77 -28.88 -25.31
N PHE A 114 -24.93 -29.20 -26.29
CA PHE A 114 -25.12 -30.39 -27.14
C PHE A 114 -24.91 -31.69 -26.35
N PHE A 115 -23.91 -31.71 -25.46
CA PHE A 115 -23.51 -32.88 -24.67
C PHE A 115 -24.21 -32.95 -23.30
N ARG A 116 -25.19 -32.08 -23.02
CA ARG A 116 -25.86 -31.93 -21.70
C ARG A 116 -26.39 -33.24 -21.12
N TYR A 117 -26.82 -34.18 -21.97
CA TYR A 117 -27.29 -35.47 -21.49
C TYR A 117 -26.17 -36.31 -20.84
N LEU A 118 -24.93 -36.23 -21.32
CA LEU A 118 -23.78 -36.94 -20.73
C LEU A 118 -23.47 -36.44 -19.32
N GLU A 119 -23.65 -35.14 -19.08
CA GLU A 119 -23.49 -34.52 -17.76
C GLU A 119 -24.48 -35.12 -16.75
N THR A 120 -25.74 -35.31 -17.15
CA THR A 120 -26.75 -35.92 -16.26
C THR A 120 -26.61 -37.44 -16.08
N SER A 121 -25.95 -38.14 -17.02
CA SER A 121 -25.97 -39.61 -17.09
C SER A 121 -24.67 -40.28 -16.65
N ILE A 122 -23.50 -39.70 -16.93
CA ILE A 122 -22.20 -40.29 -16.60
C ILE A 122 -21.53 -39.55 -15.45
N VAL A 123 -21.46 -38.21 -15.52
CA VAL A 123 -20.77 -37.37 -14.53
C VAL A 123 -21.37 -37.62 -13.15
N ALA A 124 -22.70 -37.65 -13.04
CA ALA A 124 -23.43 -37.98 -11.80
C ALA A 124 -23.28 -39.44 -11.32
N ARG A 125 -22.97 -40.40 -12.21
CA ARG A 125 -22.89 -41.83 -11.87
C ARG A 125 -21.46 -42.32 -11.59
N ARG A 126 -20.45 -41.61 -12.09
CA ARG A 126 -19.03 -42.01 -12.05
C ARG A 126 -18.11 -40.99 -11.36
N SER A 127 -18.65 -39.90 -10.82
CA SER A 127 -17.89 -38.82 -10.20
C SER A 127 -16.78 -38.24 -11.11
N LEU A 128 -17.07 -38.14 -12.41
CA LEU A 128 -16.17 -37.48 -13.37
C LEU A 128 -16.28 -35.96 -13.23
N PRO A 129 -15.27 -35.19 -13.69
CA PRO A 129 -15.38 -33.74 -13.77
C PRO A 129 -16.56 -33.31 -14.67
N PRO A 130 -17.26 -32.22 -14.34
CA PRO A 130 -18.31 -31.66 -15.18
C PRO A 130 -17.74 -31.18 -16.52
N LEU A 131 -18.56 -31.22 -17.57
CA LEU A 131 -18.12 -30.93 -18.95
C LEU A 131 -17.56 -29.51 -19.10
N ASN A 132 -18.11 -28.55 -18.36
CA ASN A 132 -17.61 -27.18 -18.34
C ASN A 132 -16.20 -27.11 -17.76
N GLU A 133 -15.94 -27.82 -16.66
CA GLU A 133 -14.61 -27.88 -16.03
C GLU A 133 -13.58 -28.51 -16.98
N VAL A 134 -13.94 -29.61 -17.65
CA VAL A 134 -13.07 -30.26 -18.66
C VAL A 134 -12.75 -29.30 -19.80
N GLY A 135 -13.76 -28.62 -20.34
CA GLY A 135 -13.60 -27.67 -21.43
C GLY A 135 -12.64 -26.54 -21.09
N LEU A 136 -12.76 -25.95 -19.90
CA LEU A 136 -11.85 -24.91 -19.41
C LEU A 136 -10.44 -25.45 -19.13
N THR A 137 -10.35 -26.66 -18.55
CA THR A 137 -9.06 -27.32 -18.24
C THR A 137 -8.27 -27.64 -19.50
N CYS A 138 -8.92 -27.98 -20.62
CA CYS A 138 -8.23 -28.17 -21.90
C CYS A 138 -7.46 -26.91 -22.34
N PHE A 139 -8.04 -25.72 -22.17
CA PHE A 139 -7.32 -24.48 -22.51
C PHE A 139 -6.15 -24.24 -21.56
N TYR A 140 -6.34 -24.52 -20.27
CA TYR A 140 -5.26 -24.44 -19.28
C TYR A 140 -4.08 -25.35 -19.65
N ASP A 141 -4.36 -26.63 -19.92
CA ASP A 141 -3.34 -27.64 -20.16
C ASP A 141 -2.52 -27.38 -21.43
N TRP A 142 -3.18 -26.92 -22.50
CA TRP A 142 -2.55 -26.77 -23.80
C TRP A 142 -2.07 -25.36 -24.11
N VAL A 143 -2.79 -24.32 -23.67
CA VAL A 143 -2.48 -22.92 -24.00
C VAL A 143 -1.78 -22.23 -22.84
N TYR A 144 -2.41 -22.24 -21.66
CA TYR A 144 -1.90 -21.47 -20.52
C TYR A 144 -0.55 -21.98 -20.03
N LYS A 145 -0.37 -23.28 -19.85
CA LYS A 145 0.91 -23.87 -19.40
C LYS A 145 2.08 -23.53 -20.32
N GLU A 146 1.85 -23.42 -21.62
CA GLU A 146 2.90 -23.09 -22.60
C GLU A 146 3.19 -21.59 -22.66
N LEU A 147 2.14 -20.76 -22.58
CA LEU A 147 2.24 -19.33 -22.87
C LEU A 147 2.33 -18.43 -21.63
N ASN A 148 2.05 -18.94 -20.42
CA ASN A 148 1.97 -18.11 -19.22
C ASN A 148 3.21 -17.22 -19.01
N GLY A 149 4.42 -17.76 -19.23
CA GLY A 149 5.67 -17.01 -19.10
C GLY A 149 5.75 -15.86 -20.08
N LYS A 150 5.51 -16.13 -21.37
CA LYS A 150 5.53 -15.09 -22.42
C LYS A 150 4.45 -14.03 -22.22
N VAL A 151 3.25 -14.46 -21.83
CA VAL A 151 2.10 -13.57 -21.57
C VAL A 151 2.41 -12.67 -20.38
N ARG A 152 2.91 -13.24 -19.29
CA ARG A 152 3.32 -12.50 -18.10
C ARG A 152 4.39 -11.47 -18.42
N ASP A 153 5.45 -11.89 -19.12
CA ASP A 153 6.58 -11.01 -19.43
C ASP A 153 6.12 -9.86 -20.37
N ALA A 154 5.23 -10.14 -21.33
CA ALA A 154 4.61 -9.12 -22.17
C ALA A 154 3.71 -8.14 -21.38
N VAL A 155 2.91 -8.65 -20.44
CA VAL A 155 2.06 -7.81 -19.58
C VAL A 155 2.91 -6.90 -18.69
N ILE A 156 3.97 -7.42 -18.07
CA ILE A 156 4.89 -6.63 -17.24
C ILE A 156 5.56 -5.55 -18.10
N SER A 157 6.02 -5.90 -19.31
CA SER A 157 6.60 -4.92 -20.23
C SER A 157 5.64 -3.78 -20.59
N ILE A 158 4.35 -4.04 -20.77
CA ILE A 158 3.35 -2.99 -21.03
C ILE A 158 3.12 -2.13 -19.78
N ILE A 159 3.16 -2.71 -18.58
CA ILE A 159 3.07 -1.96 -17.32
C ILE A 159 4.26 -1.00 -17.19
N ASP A 160 5.46 -1.44 -17.54
CA ASP A 160 6.67 -0.59 -17.50
C ASP A 160 6.64 0.54 -18.52
N GLN A 161 6.11 0.28 -19.72
CA GLN A 161 5.85 1.33 -20.71
C GLN A 161 4.91 2.41 -20.14
N GLU A 162 3.83 2.01 -19.46
CA GLU A 162 2.95 2.98 -18.79
C GLU A 162 3.65 3.71 -17.63
N ARG A 163 4.61 3.09 -16.94
CA ARG A 163 5.42 3.76 -15.91
C ARG A 163 6.27 4.88 -16.49
N GLU A 164 6.90 4.65 -17.64
CA GLU A 164 7.66 5.66 -18.38
C GLU A 164 6.77 6.72 -19.07
N GLY A 165 5.44 6.53 -19.06
CA GLY A 165 4.47 7.52 -19.51
C GLY A 165 3.88 7.26 -20.90
N GLU A 166 4.12 6.07 -21.46
CA GLU A 166 3.52 5.66 -22.72
C GLU A 166 2.01 5.37 -22.57
N GLN A 167 1.27 5.53 -23.67
CA GLN A 167 -0.15 5.22 -23.71
C GLN A 167 -0.34 3.74 -24.00
N ILE A 168 -1.10 3.06 -23.13
CA ILE A 168 -1.35 1.62 -23.22
C ILE A 168 -2.84 1.31 -23.35
N ASP A 169 -3.15 0.14 -23.92
CA ASP A 169 -4.51 -0.39 -23.92
C ASP A 169 -4.85 -1.05 -22.57
N ARG A 170 -5.33 -0.24 -21.63
CA ARG A 170 -5.74 -0.70 -20.29
C ARG A 170 -6.86 -1.73 -20.32
N THR A 171 -7.71 -1.70 -21.35
CA THR A 171 -8.81 -2.67 -21.52
C THR A 171 -8.24 -4.03 -21.90
N LEU A 172 -7.24 -4.06 -22.78
CA LEU A 172 -6.51 -5.27 -23.12
C LEU A 172 -5.85 -5.88 -21.89
N LEU A 173 -5.11 -5.09 -21.09
CA LEU A 173 -4.49 -5.59 -19.87
C LEU A 173 -5.50 -6.21 -18.90
N LYS A 174 -6.60 -5.50 -18.64
CA LYS A 174 -7.67 -6.00 -17.78
C LYS A 174 -8.21 -7.34 -18.29
N ASN A 175 -8.53 -7.42 -19.59
CA ASN A 175 -9.03 -8.65 -20.19
C ASN A 175 -8.04 -9.81 -20.10
N VAL A 176 -6.73 -9.55 -20.25
CA VAL A 176 -5.69 -10.58 -20.11
C VAL A 176 -5.58 -11.04 -18.66
N LEU A 177 -5.60 -10.12 -17.71
CA LEU A 177 -5.51 -10.44 -16.28
C LEU A 177 -6.76 -11.20 -15.78
N ASP A 178 -7.93 -10.88 -16.30
CA ASP A 178 -9.16 -11.63 -16.05
C ASP A 178 -9.02 -13.10 -16.48
N ILE A 179 -8.22 -13.42 -17.52
CA ILE A 179 -7.94 -14.81 -17.93
C ILE A 179 -7.22 -15.58 -16.82
N PHE A 180 -6.24 -14.97 -16.15
CA PHE A 180 -5.52 -15.62 -15.03
C PHE A 180 -6.46 -16.00 -13.88
N VAL A 181 -7.48 -15.19 -13.63
CA VAL A 181 -8.50 -15.44 -12.58
C VAL A 181 -9.53 -16.47 -13.05
N GLU A 182 -10.04 -16.34 -14.27
CA GLU A 182 -11.06 -17.24 -14.82
C GLU A 182 -10.54 -18.67 -15.02
N ILE A 183 -9.28 -18.83 -15.42
CA ILE A 183 -8.64 -20.15 -15.60
C ILE A 183 -8.53 -20.91 -14.28
N GLY A 184 -8.33 -20.20 -13.16
CA GLY A 184 -8.33 -20.80 -11.82
C GLY A 184 -9.70 -21.21 -11.31
N MET A 185 -10.76 -21.09 -12.14
CA MET A 185 -12.14 -21.39 -11.76
C MET A 185 -12.56 -20.66 -10.48
N GLY A 186 -12.10 -19.41 -10.32
CA GLY A 186 -12.34 -18.58 -9.14
C GLY A 186 -11.28 -18.70 -8.03
N LYS A 187 -10.29 -19.59 -8.17
CA LYS A 187 -9.11 -19.58 -7.30
C LYS A 187 -8.09 -18.57 -7.82
N MET A 188 -7.51 -17.81 -6.89
CA MET A 188 -6.52 -16.77 -7.21
C MET A 188 -5.09 -17.31 -7.39
N ASP A 189 -4.87 -18.62 -7.19
CA ASP A 189 -3.54 -19.24 -7.21
C ASP A 189 -2.74 -18.93 -8.47
N HIS A 190 -3.37 -18.93 -9.65
CA HIS A 190 -2.71 -18.62 -10.92
C HIS A 190 -2.37 -17.13 -11.04
N TYR A 191 -3.29 -16.26 -10.65
CA TYR A 191 -3.03 -14.83 -10.63
C TYR A 191 -1.90 -14.49 -9.65
N GLU A 192 -1.92 -15.04 -8.43
CA GLU A 192 -0.94 -14.73 -7.40
C GLU A 192 0.46 -15.32 -7.71
N ASN A 193 0.52 -16.60 -8.08
CA ASN A 193 1.80 -17.30 -8.25
C ASN A 193 2.41 -17.08 -9.64
N ASP A 194 1.60 -17.09 -10.69
CA ASP A 194 2.12 -17.03 -12.07
C ASP A 194 2.35 -15.58 -12.50
N PHE A 195 1.54 -14.62 -12.04
CA PHE A 195 1.64 -13.20 -12.44
C PHE A 195 2.08 -12.26 -11.31
N GLU A 196 1.30 -12.15 -10.22
CA GLU A 196 1.47 -11.13 -9.19
C GLU A 196 2.88 -11.17 -8.57
N SER A 197 3.36 -12.37 -8.24
CA SER A 197 4.70 -12.57 -7.69
C SER A 197 5.81 -12.01 -8.60
N ALA A 198 5.73 -12.24 -9.91
CA ALA A 198 6.70 -11.73 -10.87
C ALA A 198 6.58 -10.22 -11.06
N MET A 199 5.35 -9.70 -11.13
CA MET A 199 5.08 -8.27 -11.26
C MET A 199 5.56 -7.49 -10.01
N LEU A 200 5.38 -8.02 -8.81
CA LEU A 200 5.90 -7.41 -7.57
C LEU A 200 7.43 -7.39 -7.55
N LYS A 201 8.08 -8.46 -8.03
CA LYS A 201 9.55 -8.54 -8.12
C LYS A 201 10.10 -7.53 -9.12
N ASP A 202 9.47 -7.44 -10.29
CA ASP A 202 9.83 -6.49 -11.33
C ASP A 202 9.63 -5.04 -10.85
N THR A 203 8.49 -4.75 -10.23
CA THR A 203 8.20 -3.44 -9.62
C THR A 203 9.26 -3.04 -8.59
N SER A 204 9.70 -3.98 -7.76
CA SER A 204 10.77 -3.74 -6.78
C SER A 204 12.08 -3.38 -7.48
N ALA A 205 12.47 -4.10 -8.53
CA ALA A 205 13.66 -3.79 -9.31
C ALA A 205 13.57 -2.41 -9.99
N TYR A 206 12.43 -2.09 -10.59
CA TYR A 206 12.16 -0.80 -11.23
C TYR A 206 12.35 0.37 -10.25
N TYR A 207 11.68 0.31 -9.09
CA TYR A 207 11.76 1.39 -8.10
C TYR A 207 13.10 1.45 -7.38
N SER A 208 13.76 0.31 -7.16
CA SER A 208 15.13 0.28 -6.63
C SER A 208 16.10 1.04 -7.54
N GLN A 209 15.99 0.84 -8.86
CA GLN A 209 16.80 1.57 -9.83
C GLN A 209 16.49 3.07 -9.81
N LYS A 210 15.20 3.47 -9.86
CA LYS A 210 14.81 4.89 -9.83
C LYS A 210 15.25 5.56 -8.52
N ALA A 211 15.07 4.90 -7.38
CA ALA A 211 15.47 5.41 -6.07
C ALA A 211 16.97 5.67 -5.98
N SER A 212 17.80 4.77 -6.54
CA SER A 212 19.26 4.91 -6.53
C SER A 212 19.75 6.18 -7.26
N ASN A 213 19.01 6.63 -8.28
CA ASN A 213 19.31 7.86 -9.00
C ASN A 213 18.76 9.09 -8.25
N TRP A 214 17.47 9.04 -7.87
CA TRP A 214 16.79 10.16 -7.22
C TRP A 214 17.41 10.53 -5.87
N ILE A 215 17.90 9.56 -5.10
CA ILE A 215 18.52 9.85 -3.80
C ILE A 215 19.81 10.67 -3.94
N LEU A 216 20.49 10.60 -5.08
CA LEU A 216 21.72 11.37 -5.34
C LEU A 216 21.39 12.75 -5.91
N GLU A 217 20.46 12.81 -6.87
CA GLU A 217 20.16 14.02 -7.65
C GLU A 217 19.20 14.98 -6.93
N ASP A 218 18.17 14.45 -6.26
CA ASP A 218 17.06 15.26 -5.76
C ASP A 218 17.28 15.78 -4.34
N SER A 219 16.59 16.89 -4.02
CA SER A 219 16.42 17.32 -2.63
C SER A 219 15.43 16.39 -1.89
N CYS A 220 15.50 16.34 -0.56
CA CYS A 220 14.58 15.51 0.22
C CYS A 220 13.08 15.84 -0.04
N PRO A 221 12.64 17.13 -0.09
CA PRO A 221 11.27 17.47 -0.49
C PRO A 221 10.87 16.98 -1.87
N ASP A 222 11.72 17.19 -2.88
CA ASP A 222 11.44 16.79 -4.27
C ASP A 222 11.35 15.27 -4.40
N TYR A 223 12.24 14.56 -3.71
CA TYR A 223 12.19 13.10 -3.61
C TYR A 223 10.86 12.63 -3.00
N MET A 224 10.45 13.20 -1.86
CA MET A 224 9.19 12.83 -1.21
C MET A 224 7.96 13.11 -2.10
N LEU A 225 7.98 14.19 -2.88
CA LEU A 225 6.92 14.48 -3.86
C LEU A 225 6.85 13.40 -4.94
N LYS A 226 8.00 13.00 -5.51
CA LYS A 226 8.06 11.90 -6.49
C LYS A 226 7.56 10.59 -5.89
N VAL A 227 7.91 10.28 -4.64
CA VAL A 227 7.41 9.07 -3.96
C VAL A 227 5.89 9.11 -3.82
N GLU A 228 5.31 10.23 -3.38
CA GLU A 228 3.84 10.37 -3.29
C GLU A 228 3.15 10.18 -4.63
N GLU A 229 3.70 10.77 -5.69
CA GLU A 229 3.19 10.59 -7.04
C GLU A 229 3.28 9.14 -7.50
N CYS A 230 4.40 8.46 -7.25
CA CYS A 230 4.59 7.05 -7.58
C CYS A 230 3.56 6.16 -6.87
N LEU A 231 3.38 6.34 -5.56
CA LEU A 231 2.39 5.58 -4.79
C LEU A 231 0.96 5.84 -5.28
N LYS A 232 0.65 7.08 -5.66
CA LYS A 232 -0.65 7.42 -6.24
C LYS A 232 -0.85 6.73 -7.60
N ARG A 233 0.14 6.80 -8.50
CA ARG A 233 0.07 6.17 -9.82
C ARG A 233 -0.07 4.66 -9.72
N GLU A 234 0.65 4.00 -8.82
CA GLU A 234 0.53 2.55 -8.62
C GLU A 234 -0.85 2.18 -8.05
N LYS A 235 -1.39 2.97 -7.13
CA LYS A 235 -2.77 2.79 -6.66
C LYS A 235 -3.79 2.93 -7.79
N ASP A 236 -3.64 3.95 -8.63
CA ASP A 236 -4.53 4.18 -9.77
C ASP A 236 -4.45 3.04 -10.79
N ARG A 237 -3.25 2.46 -11.03
CA ARG A 237 -3.07 1.27 -11.89
C ARG A 237 -3.81 0.07 -11.34
N VAL A 238 -3.71 -0.18 -10.03
CA VAL A 238 -4.44 -1.29 -9.41
C VAL A 238 -5.93 -1.13 -9.59
N ALA A 239 -6.47 0.08 -9.35
CA ALA A 239 -7.89 0.36 -9.50
C ALA A 239 -8.40 0.20 -10.94
N GLN A 240 -7.55 0.40 -11.95
CA GLN A 240 -7.95 0.37 -13.36
C GLN A 240 -7.97 -1.03 -13.96
N TYR A 241 -6.95 -1.86 -13.69
CA TYR A 241 -6.82 -3.16 -14.36
C TYR A 241 -6.24 -4.32 -13.54
N LEU A 242 -5.64 -4.09 -12.35
CA LEU A 242 -5.17 -5.21 -11.50
C LEU A 242 -6.26 -5.67 -10.53
N HIS A 243 -6.06 -6.83 -9.91
CA HIS A 243 -6.95 -7.29 -8.85
C HIS A 243 -6.73 -6.51 -7.56
N SER A 244 -7.81 -6.19 -6.84
CA SER A 244 -7.78 -5.39 -5.61
C SER A 244 -6.89 -5.96 -4.49
N SER A 245 -6.69 -7.29 -4.45
CA SER A 245 -5.78 -7.94 -3.50
C SER A 245 -4.32 -7.54 -3.68
N SER A 246 -3.95 -7.03 -4.85
CA SER A 246 -2.59 -6.61 -5.17
C SER A 246 -2.24 -5.22 -4.61
N GLU A 247 -3.22 -4.36 -4.31
CA GLU A 247 -2.98 -3.00 -3.79
C GLU A 247 -2.06 -2.99 -2.56
N PRO A 248 -2.37 -3.71 -1.45
CA PRO A 248 -1.54 -3.65 -0.26
C PRO A 248 -0.12 -4.19 -0.52
N LYS A 249 0.01 -5.31 -1.23
CA LYS A 249 1.30 -5.96 -1.52
C LYS A 249 2.18 -5.06 -2.41
N LEU A 250 1.59 -4.43 -3.42
CA LEU A 250 2.29 -3.53 -4.34
C LEU A 250 2.75 -2.27 -3.62
N LEU A 251 1.86 -1.60 -2.89
CA LEU A 251 2.20 -0.37 -2.18
C LEU A 251 3.27 -0.61 -1.11
N GLU A 252 3.23 -1.74 -0.40
CA GLU A 252 4.27 -2.12 0.55
C GLU A 252 5.64 -2.26 -0.13
N LYS A 253 5.71 -2.93 -1.29
CA LYS A 253 6.97 -3.06 -2.05
C LYS A 253 7.51 -1.72 -2.50
N VAL A 254 6.66 -0.86 -3.05
CA VAL A 254 7.09 0.49 -3.50
C VAL A 254 7.56 1.34 -2.33
N GLN A 255 6.85 1.31 -1.19
CA GLN A 255 7.28 2.01 0.03
C GLN A 255 8.60 1.46 0.57
N HIS A 256 8.81 0.15 0.52
CA HIS A 256 10.05 -0.45 0.98
C HIS A 256 11.24 0.05 0.16
N GLU A 257 11.18 -0.06 -1.18
CA GLU A 257 12.28 0.33 -2.07
C GLU A 257 12.53 1.85 -2.06
N LEU A 258 11.47 2.66 -2.05
CA LEU A 258 11.61 4.12 -2.13
C LEU A 258 11.92 4.77 -0.77
N LEU A 259 11.41 4.23 0.34
CA LEU A 259 11.51 4.90 1.64
C LEU A 259 12.31 4.10 2.66
N SER A 260 12.02 2.81 2.84
CA SER A 260 12.66 2.02 3.92
C SER A 260 14.17 1.85 3.68
N VAL A 261 14.57 1.53 2.45
CA VAL A 261 15.98 1.35 2.07
C VAL A 261 16.80 2.63 2.25
N TYR A 262 16.22 3.78 1.90
CA TYR A 262 16.91 5.07 1.89
C TYR A 262 16.57 5.97 3.08
N ALA A 263 15.85 5.48 4.09
CA ALA A 263 15.31 6.29 5.20
C ALA A 263 16.38 7.16 5.86
N ASN A 264 17.49 6.55 6.30
CA ASN A 264 18.56 7.28 6.97
C ASN A 264 19.25 8.29 6.03
N GLN A 265 19.53 7.88 4.78
CA GLN A 265 20.20 8.73 3.80
C GLN A 265 19.34 9.95 3.44
N LEU A 266 18.03 9.75 3.25
CA LEU A 266 17.07 10.79 2.91
C LEU A 266 16.88 11.79 4.07
N LEU A 267 16.75 11.27 5.30
CA LEU A 267 16.50 12.08 6.49
C LEU A 267 17.74 12.86 6.95
N GLN A 268 18.95 12.32 6.72
CA GLN A 268 20.22 12.92 7.15
C GLN A 268 20.90 13.78 6.07
N LYS A 269 20.24 14.04 4.92
CA LYS A 269 20.79 14.95 3.90
C LYS A 269 21.12 16.31 4.52
N GLU A 270 22.36 16.77 4.33
CA GLU A 270 22.94 17.92 5.03
C GLU A 270 22.14 19.23 4.86
N HIS A 271 21.59 19.47 3.67
CA HIS A 271 20.92 20.73 3.34
C HIS A 271 19.42 20.62 3.06
N SER A 272 18.88 19.40 3.00
CA SER A 272 17.45 19.19 2.68
C SER A 272 16.76 18.17 3.57
N GLY A 273 17.50 17.39 4.37
CA GLY A 273 16.95 16.37 5.26
C GLY A 273 16.11 16.95 6.40
N CYS A 274 15.66 16.08 7.30
CA CYS A 274 14.72 16.43 8.36
C CYS A 274 15.22 17.60 9.24
N HIS A 275 16.52 17.65 9.55
CA HIS A 275 17.12 18.78 10.26
C HIS A 275 16.97 20.12 9.53
N ALA A 276 17.17 20.14 8.21
CA ALA A 276 17.03 21.36 7.41
C ALA A 276 15.56 21.81 7.36
N LEU A 277 14.62 20.87 7.19
CA LEU A 277 13.19 21.17 7.17
C LEU A 277 12.69 21.75 8.50
N LEU A 278 13.15 21.21 9.63
CA LEU A 278 12.82 21.72 10.96
C LEU A 278 13.41 23.12 11.21
N ARG A 279 14.66 23.34 10.78
CA ARG A 279 15.35 24.64 10.87
C ARG A 279 14.63 25.70 10.06
N ASP A 280 14.32 25.39 8.80
CA ASP A 280 13.81 26.35 7.81
C ASP A 280 12.28 26.50 7.85
N GLY A 281 11.58 25.77 8.74
CA GLY A 281 10.14 25.94 8.95
C GLY A 281 9.28 25.41 7.82
N LYS A 282 9.71 24.33 7.16
CA LYS A 282 9.00 23.73 6.01
C LYS A 282 7.87 22.80 6.48
N VAL A 283 6.80 23.37 7.02
CA VAL A 283 5.64 22.68 7.63
C VAL A 283 5.01 21.64 6.70
N GLU A 284 4.76 21.99 5.43
CA GLU A 284 4.15 21.08 4.46
C GLU A 284 5.04 19.86 4.15
N ASP A 285 6.35 20.08 4.02
CA ASP A 285 7.31 19.02 3.72
C ASP A 285 7.51 18.08 4.93
N LEU A 286 7.44 18.63 6.16
CA LEU A 286 7.43 17.84 7.39
C LEU A 286 6.15 17.00 7.53
N SER A 287 5.00 17.58 7.20
CA SER A 287 3.72 16.88 7.20
C SER A 287 3.71 15.73 6.17
N ARG A 288 4.31 15.98 4.99
CA ARG A 288 4.53 14.95 3.96
C ARG A 288 5.43 13.84 4.46
N MET A 289 6.55 14.18 5.08
CA MET A 289 7.47 13.22 5.68
C MET A 289 6.74 12.33 6.68
N PHE A 290 5.97 12.92 7.59
CA PHE A 290 5.16 12.15 8.54
C PHE A 290 4.17 11.21 7.86
N ARG A 291 3.40 11.70 6.87
CA ARG A 291 2.42 10.89 6.13
C ARG A 291 3.04 9.71 5.39
N LEU A 292 4.27 9.86 4.90
CA LEU A 292 4.99 8.79 4.19
C LEU A 292 5.55 7.76 5.17
N PHE A 293 6.28 8.21 6.19
CA PHE A 293 6.95 7.31 7.14
C PHE A 293 6.01 6.66 8.16
N SER A 294 4.85 7.26 8.46
CA SER A 294 3.82 6.66 9.34
C SER A 294 3.17 5.40 8.77
N LYS A 295 3.24 5.18 7.45
CA LYS A 295 2.73 3.98 6.79
C LYS A 295 3.68 2.80 6.86
N ILE A 296 4.93 3.05 7.24
CA ILE A 296 6.00 2.05 7.29
C ILE A 296 6.17 1.59 8.74
N PRO A 297 6.22 0.26 9.01
CA PRO A 297 6.55 -0.25 10.33
C PRO A 297 7.89 0.32 10.81
N GLU A 298 7.92 0.91 12.01
CA GLU A 298 9.12 1.53 12.61
C GLU A 298 9.72 2.70 11.78
N GLY A 299 9.02 3.17 10.74
CA GLY A 299 9.50 4.24 9.86
C GLY A 299 9.59 5.61 10.55
N LEU A 300 8.85 5.83 11.64
CA LEU A 300 8.87 7.08 12.40
C LEU A 300 10.04 7.17 13.39
N ASP A 301 10.70 6.06 13.73
CA ASP A 301 11.76 6.05 14.74
C ASP A 301 13.00 6.88 14.32
N PRO A 302 13.49 6.80 13.08
CA PRO A 302 14.55 7.67 12.60
C PRO A 302 14.16 9.16 12.60
N VAL A 303 12.91 9.46 12.24
CA VAL A 303 12.38 10.84 12.23
C VAL A 303 12.30 11.39 13.65
N SER A 304 11.78 10.59 14.57
CA SER A 304 11.68 10.90 16.01
C SER A 304 13.07 11.10 16.64
N SER A 305 14.05 10.27 16.28
CA SER A 305 15.44 10.39 16.74
C SER A 305 16.07 11.72 16.31
N ILE A 306 15.86 12.13 15.05
CA ILE A 306 16.32 13.44 14.55
C ILE A 306 15.60 14.58 15.27
N PHE A 307 14.28 14.44 15.45
CA PHE A 307 13.47 15.40 16.20
C PHE A 307 13.90 15.52 17.68
N LYS A 308 14.42 14.45 18.29
CA LYS A 308 14.96 14.51 19.66
C LYS A 308 16.26 15.31 19.76
N GLN A 309 17.00 15.49 18.66
CA GLN A 309 18.26 16.26 18.66
C GLN A 309 18.07 17.78 18.72
N VAL A 310 16.86 18.27 19.01
CA VAL A 310 16.57 19.69 19.27
C VAL A 310 17.43 20.29 20.38
N SER A 311 17.83 19.47 21.35
CA SER A 311 18.81 19.81 22.39
C SER A 311 20.16 20.31 21.87
N TYR A 312 20.56 19.98 20.63
CA TYR A 312 21.74 20.55 19.97
C TYR A 312 21.53 22.02 19.58
N TRP A 313 20.33 22.37 19.09
CA TRP A 313 19.97 23.76 18.80
C TRP A 313 19.92 24.60 20.08
N LEU A 314 19.46 24.00 21.18
CA LEU A 314 19.43 24.63 22.50
C LEU A 314 20.83 25.03 23.00
N SER A 315 21.89 24.23 22.75
CA SER A 315 23.27 24.64 23.07
C SER A 315 23.79 25.80 22.20
N ARG A 316 23.32 25.93 20.96
CA ARG A 316 23.71 27.03 20.06
C ARG A 316 23.03 28.37 20.40
N LEU A 317 21.88 28.32 21.08
CA LEU A 317 21.20 29.52 21.58
C LEU A 317 21.98 30.20 22.71
N GLU A 318 22.82 29.45 23.43
CA GLU A 318 23.71 29.99 24.48
C GLU A 318 24.74 30.96 23.90
N ASP A 319 25.38 30.59 22.79
CA ASP A 319 26.38 31.43 22.10
C ASP A 319 25.77 32.70 21.47
N ALA A 320 24.47 32.67 21.17
CA ALA A 320 23.75 33.76 20.49
C ALA A 320 22.94 34.66 21.44
N ALA A 321 22.84 34.30 22.72
CA ALA A 321 22.08 35.08 23.70
C ALA A 321 22.93 36.19 24.31
N SER A 322 22.39 37.40 24.35
CA SER A 322 23.10 38.56 24.92
C SER A 322 22.96 38.64 26.45
N THR A 323 21.87 38.07 26.99
CA THR A 323 21.56 38.06 28.42
C THR A 323 20.88 36.75 28.83
N LYS A 324 20.91 36.42 30.12
CA LYS A 324 20.22 35.24 30.69
C LYS A 324 18.69 35.27 30.46
N MET A 325 18.08 36.46 30.45
CA MET A 325 16.65 36.64 30.19
C MET A 325 16.30 36.41 28.71
N ASP A 326 17.13 36.94 27.79
CA ASP A 326 17.01 36.71 26.34
C ASP A 326 17.17 35.22 25.98
N PHE A 327 18.07 34.52 26.68
CA PHE A 327 18.23 33.08 26.54
C PHE A 327 16.95 32.32 26.91
N VAL A 328 16.34 32.60 28.06
CA VAL A 328 15.11 31.91 28.50
C VAL A 328 13.93 32.17 27.56
N GLN A 329 13.77 33.41 27.09
CA GLN A 329 12.73 33.76 26.13
C GLN A 329 12.88 32.95 24.83
N LYS A 330 14.11 32.85 24.29
CA LYS A 330 14.42 32.04 23.10
C LYS A 330 14.16 30.54 23.31
N VAL A 331 14.33 30.02 24.53
CA VAL A 331 14.02 28.62 24.87
C VAL A 331 12.51 28.37 24.84
N ILE A 332 11.70 29.29 25.38
CA ILE A 332 10.23 29.18 25.36
C ILE A 332 9.71 29.25 23.92
N GLU A 333 10.21 30.19 23.12
CA GLU A 333 9.86 30.32 21.71
C GLU A 333 10.23 29.08 20.90
N LEU A 334 11.38 28.47 21.19
CA LEU A 334 11.77 27.20 20.57
C LEU A 334 10.83 26.06 20.98
N HIS A 335 10.47 25.97 22.26
CA HIS A 335 9.53 24.95 22.74
C HIS A 335 8.19 25.07 22.02
N ASP A 336 7.61 26.27 21.98
CA ASP A 336 6.31 26.51 21.36
C ASP A 336 6.34 26.25 19.85
N LYS A 337 7.45 26.61 19.17
CA LYS A 337 7.68 26.27 17.75
C LYS A 337 7.74 24.76 17.50
N TYR A 338 8.42 24.01 18.36
CA TYR A 338 8.50 22.55 18.19
C TYR A 338 7.18 21.87 18.59
N LEU A 339 6.47 22.39 19.58
CA LEU A 339 5.13 21.93 19.95
C LEU A 339 4.13 22.16 18.81
N SER A 340 4.20 23.30 18.11
CA SER A 340 3.36 23.54 16.93
C SER A 340 3.65 22.52 15.83
N TYR A 341 4.91 22.12 15.60
CA TYR A 341 5.20 21.02 14.67
C TYR A 341 4.59 19.69 15.11
N VAL A 342 4.60 19.36 16.41
CA VAL A 342 3.94 18.13 16.91
C VAL A 342 2.45 18.15 16.63
N ASN A 343 1.81 19.29 16.86
CA ASN A 343 0.37 19.43 16.70
C ASN A 343 -0.03 19.46 15.20
N ASP A 344 0.65 20.29 14.42
CA ASP A 344 0.24 20.64 13.06
C ASP A 344 0.84 19.67 12.01
N CYS A 345 2.12 19.29 12.14
CA CYS A 345 2.80 18.43 11.16
C CYS A 345 2.68 16.94 11.49
N PHE A 346 2.79 16.60 12.78
CA PHE A 346 2.88 15.21 13.26
C PHE A 346 1.55 14.69 13.84
N GLN A 347 0.43 15.40 13.62
CA GLN A 347 -0.93 14.97 14.00
C GLN A 347 -1.07 14.56 15.48
N ASN A 348 -0.39 15.25 16.40
CA ASN A 348 -0.35 14.93 17.84
C ASN A 348 0.17 13.51 18.17
N HIS A 349 1.06 12.97 17.33
CA HIS A 349 1.56 11.61 17.51
C HIS A 349 2.45 11.50 18.77
N THR A 350 2.16 10.49 19.62
CA THR A 350 2.74 10.35 20.97
C THR A 350 4.26 10.19 20.97
N LEU A 351 4.84 9.58 19.93
CA LEU A 351 6.29 9.47 19.78
C LEU A 351 6.98 10.84 19.72
N PHE A 352 6.38 11.82 19.05
CA PHE A 352 6.97 13.16 18.92
C PHE A 352 6.77 14.00 20.18
N HIS A 353 5.66 13.84 20.90
CA HIS A 353 5.52 14.40 22.26
C HIS A 353 6.59 13.86 23.21
N ARG A 354 6.83 12.55 23.18
CA ARG A 354 7.88 11.92 23.99
C ARG A 354 9.27 12.43 23.58
N ALA A 355 9.57 12.47 22.28
CA ALA A 355 10.84 12.96 21.79
C ALA A 355 11.09 14.43 22.17
N LEU A 356 10.06 15.28 22.12
CA LEU A 356 10.14 16.66 22.57
C LEU A 356 10.46 16.74 24.07
N LYS A 357 9.69 16.01 24.89
CA LYS A 357 9.86 15.95 26.33
C LYS A 357 11.28 15.50 26.71
N GLU A 358 11.74 14.38 26.16
CA GLU A 358 13.07 13.85 26.42
C GLU A 358 14.19 14.80 25.94
N SER A 359 13.98 15.54 24.84
CA SER A 359 14.95 16.53 24.37
C SER A 359 15.12 17.69 25.35
N PHE A 360 14.01 18.20 25.89
CA PHE A 360 14.01 19.26 26.89
C PHE A 360 14.51 18.79 28.26
N GLU A 361 14.27 17.53 28.63
CA GLU A 361 14.88 16.93 29.84
C GLU A 361 16.41 16.90 29.76
N VAL A 362 16.98 16.49 28.62
CA VAL A 362 18.43 16.53 28.40
C VAL A 362 18.96 17.95 28.51
N PHE A 363 18.21 18.94 28.03
CA PHE A 363 18.59 20.34 28.15
C PHE A 363 18.50 20.88 29.58
N CYS A 364 17.44 20.57 30.32
CA CYS A 364 17.25 20.95 31.73
C CYS A 364 18.38 20.43 32.64
N ASN A 365 19.00 19.33 32.24
CA ASN A 365 20.12 18.70 32.94
C ASN A 365 21.51 19.20 32.49
N LYS A 366 21.59 20.19 31.60
CA LYS A 366 22.85 20.82 31.19
C LYS A 366 23.13 22.10 31.98
N VAL A 367 24.40 22.34 32.26
CA VAL A 367 24.90 23.61 32.79
C VAL A 367 25.07 24.57 31.61
N VAL A 368 24.42 25.73 31.68
CA VAL A 368 24.43 26.78 30.68
C VAL A 368 24.87 28.07 31.38
N ALA A 369 25.90 28.75 30.87
CA ALA A 369 26.45 29.98 31.42
C ALA A 369 26.79 29.92 32.92
N GLY A 370 27.30 28.77 33.37
CA GLY A 370 27.72 28.52 34.76
C GLY A 370 26.58 28.27 35.76
N SER A 371 25.33 28.22 35.33
CA SER A 371 24.15 27.87 36.13
C SER A 371 23.44 26.66 35.53
N TRP A 372 22.69 25.91 36.33
CA TRP A 372 21.81 24.89 35.76
C TRP A 372 20.72 25.58 34.94
N SER A 373 20.39 25.06 33.75
CA SER A 373 19.32 25.64 32.92
C SER A 373 17.97 25.68 33.67
N THR A 374 17.71 24.72 34.56
CA THR A 374 16.57 24.73 35.49
C THR A 374 16.59 25.91 36.48
N GLU A 375 17.77 26.31 36.96
CA GLU A 375 17.95 27.47 37.83
C GLU A 375 17.69 28.78 37.05
N LEU A 376 18.15 28.87 35.80
CA LEU A 376 17.86 30.00 34.92
C LEU A 376 16.35 30.12 34.63
N LEU A 377 15.69 29.01 34.33
CA LEU A 377 14.23 28.97 34.12
C LEU A 377 13.44 29.33 35.38
N ALA A 378 13.89 28.87 36.56
CA ALA A 378 13.29 29.23 37.83
C ALA A 378 13.49 30.73 38.14
N THR A 379 14.70 31.26 37.99
CA THR A 379 14.97 32.70 38.21
C THR A 379 14.21 33.60 37.23
N PHE A 380 14.00 33.16 35.99
CA PHE A 380 13.13 33.88 35.04
C PHE A 380 11.66 33.81 35.45
N SER A 381 11.19 32.66 35.93
CA SER A 381 9.83 32.53 36.48
C SER A 381 9.63 33.47 37.66
N ASP A 382 10.62 33.55 38.55
CA ASP A 382 10.62 34.42 39.72
C ASP A 382 10.73 35.89 39.32
N ALA A 383 11.57 36.23 38.33
CA ALA A 383 11.71 37.59 37.81
C ALA A 383 10.46 38.05 37.05
N ASN A 384 9.79 37.19 36.29
CA ASN A 384 8.50 37.53 35.66
C ASN A 384 7.39 37.67 36.69
N ILE A 385 7.41 36.88 37.77
CA ILE A 385 6.51 37.11 38.91
C ILE A 385 6.83 38.45 39.56
N LEU A 386 8.10 38.78 39.76
CA LEU A 386 8.53 40.06 40.35
C LEU A 386 8.15 41.25 39.46
N ILE A 387 8.37 41.15 38.14
CA ILE A 387 7.97 42.16 37.15
C ILE A 387 6.45 42.25 37.09
N ALA A 388 5.73 41.13 37.11
CA ALA A 388 4.27 41.15 37.21
C ALA A 388 3.81 41.82 38.51
N MET A 389 4.52 41.63 39.63
CA MET A 389 4.25 42.29 40.90
C MET A 389 4.63 43.79 40.87
N GLU A 390 5.74 44.18 40.25
CA GLU A 390 6.17 45.58 40.07
C GLU A 390 5.32 46.33 39.06
N VAL A 391 4.87 45.70 37.97
CA VAL A 391 3.90 46.28 37.02
C VAL A 391 2.55 46.42 37.70
N ASN A 392 2.16 45.48 38.56
CA ASN A 392 0.97 45.64 39.40
C ASN A 392 1.16 46.82 40.36
N GLN A 393 2.32 46.94 41.01
CA GLN A 393 2.62 48.01 41.97
C GLN A 393 2.78 49.40 41.31
N LEU A 394 3.39 49.48 40.13
CA LEU A 394 3.48 50.67 39.28
C LEU A 394 2.11 51.01 38.65
N GLY A 395 1.30 50.01 38.32
CA GLY A 395 -0.10 50.17 37.94
C GLY A 395 -0.91 50.79 39.08
N TYR A 396 -0.79 50.27 40.30
CA TYR A 396 -1.41 50.84 41.51
C TYR A 396 -0.89 52.26 41.84
N CYS A 397 0.40 52.54 41.60
CA CYS A 397 0.97 53.87 41.80
C CYS A 397 0.51 54.87 40.71
N SER A 398 0.48 54.45 39.44
CA SER A 398 0.03 55.28 38.31
C SER A 398 -1.49 55.52 38.36
N LEU A 399 -2.28 54.56 38.85
CA LEU A 399 -3.71 54.70 39.14
C LEU A 399 -3.99 55.70 40.28
N ARG A 400 -3.03 55.94 41.17
CA ARG A 400 -3.15 56.95 42.23
C ARG A 400 -3.00 58.37 41.69
N ASP A 401 -2.20 58.54 40.62
CA ASP A 401 -1.89 59.83 40.00
C ASP A 401 -2.77 60.14 38.77
N ALA A 402 -3.23 59.12 38.02
CA ALA A 402 -4.06 59.26 36.82
C ALA A 402 -5.56 59.15 37.14
N LYS A 403 -6.10 60.14 37.86
CA LYS A 403 -7.55 60.28 38.07
C LYS A 403 -8.25 61.12 36.99
N VAL A 404 -7.73 61.11 35.76
CA VAL A 404 -8.26 61.91 34.64
C VAL A 404 -8.24 61.08 33.35
N ASN A 405 -9.43 60.85 32.78
CA ASN A 405 -9.79 60.14 31.53
C ASN A 405 -9.92 58.61 31.59
N SER A 406 -11.16 58.13 31.45
CA SER A 406 -11.61 56.74 31.72
C SER A 406 -11.65 55.80 30.51
N ALA A 407 -11.26 56.25 29.31
CA ALA A 407 -11.37 55.44 28.08
C ALA A 407 -10.03 54.82 27.64
N GLU A 408 -8.92 55.53 27.81
CA GLU A 408 -7.57 54.99 27.54
C GLU A 408 -7.11 54.03 28.64
N THR A 409 -7.55 54.25 29.88
CA THR A 409 -7.30 53.38 31.04
C THR A 409 -7.91 51.99 30.84
N ALA A 410 -9.15 51.89 30.36
CA ALA A 410 -9.82 50.60 30.16
C ALA A 410 -9.16 49.74 29.05
N ASN A 411 -8.64 50.37 27.99
CA ASN A 411 -7.98 49.64 26.90
C ASN A 411 -6.55 49.22 27.28
N ALA A 412 -5.86 50.03 28.10
CA ALA A 412 -4.59 49.65 28.72
C ALA A 412 -4.78 48.50 29.72
N GLU A 413 -5.82 48.56 30.57
CA GLU A 413 -6.20 47.50 31.53
C GLU A 413 -6.39 46.14 30.82
N LEU A 414 -7.20 46.09 29.76
CA LEU A 414 -7.43 44.87 28.96
C LEU A 414 -6.14 44.32 28.32
N THR A 415 -5.25 45.19 27.85
CA THR A 415 -3.99 44.78 27.23
C THR A 415 -2.99 44.28 28.29
N THR A 416 -2.99 44.87 29.49
CA THR A 416 -2.16 44.42 30.62
C THR A 416 -2.68 43.14 31.25
N GLU A 417 -4.00 42.94 31.36
CA GLU A 417 -4.60 41.70 31.85
C GLU A 417 -4.35 40.53 30.88
N ALA A 418 -4.47 40.75 29.58
CA ALA A 418 -4.14 39.72 28.58
C ALA A 418 -2.66 39.30 28.64
N LYS A 419 -1.74 40.26 28.81
CA LYS A 419 -0.31 39.98 29.02
C LYS A 419 -0.04 39.28 30.34
N LEU A 420 -0.77 39.63 31.40
CA LEU A 420 -0.67 38.98 32.71
C LEU A 420 -1.18 37.54 32.68
N GLU A 421 -2.28 37.26 32.01
CA GLU A 421 -2.81 35.90 31.85
C GLU A 421 -1.90 35.04 30.96
N SER A 422 -1.31 35.61 29.91
CA SER A 422 -0.25 34.94 29.13
C SER A 422 0.96 34.61 30.00
N ALA A 423 1.44 35.58 30.80
CA ALA A 423 2.58 35.37 31.70
C ALA A 423 2.28 34.35 32.81
N LYS A 424 1.05 34.31 33.33
CA LYS A 424 0.60 33.28 34.28
C LYS A 424 0.55 31.90 33.64
N ALA A 425 0.07 31.79 32.39
CA ALA A 425 0.04 30.53 31.65
C ALA A 425 1.47 30.01 31.41
N ASP A 426 2.39 30.88 31.02
CA ASP A 426 3.80 30.50 30.81
C ASP A 426 4.50 30.15 32.14
N ASN A 427 4.19 30.85 33.23
CA ASN A 427 4.70 30.51 34.57
C ASN A 427 4.15 29.16 35.06
N GLN A 428 2.89 28.85 34.76
CA GLN A 428 2.29 27.56 35.09
C GLN A 428 2.97 26.42 34.32
N LYS A 429 3.22 26.60 33.01
CA LYS A 429 4.01 25.65 32.21
C LYS A 429 5.41 25.43 32.80
N LEU A 430 6.10 26.50 33.21
CA LEU A 430 7.44 26.42 33.83
C LEU A 430 7.40 25.67 35.17
N ARG A 431 6.38 25.90 36.01
CA ARG A 431 6.19 25.17 37.27
C ARG A 431 5.93 23.68 37.04
N ASP A 432 5.17 23.33 36.02
CA ASP A 432 4.89 21.93 35.70
C ASP A 432 6.14 21.21 35.16
N LEU A 433 6.97 21.90 34.37
CA LEU A 433 8.28 21.40 33.95
C LEU A 433 9.26 21.19 35.13
N VAL A 434 9.30 22.14 36.08
CA VAL A 434 10.16 22.04 37.27
C VAL A 434 9.70 20.92 38.22
N LYS A 435 8.38 20.75 38.41
CA LYS A 435 7.84 19.64 39.23
C LYS A 435 8.20 18.29 38.63
N LEU A 436 8.10 18.16 37.32
CA LEU A 436 8.45 16.93 36.62
C LEU A 436 9.95 16.60 36.78
N ALA A 437 10.83 17.59 36.62
CA ALA A 437 12.27 17.42 36.82
C ALA A 437 12.63 17.00 38.25
N ASN A 438 11.93 17.53 39.26
CA ASN A 438 12.17 17.18 40.67
C ASN A 438 11.69 15.76 41.03
N GLN A 439 10.51 15.35 40.53
CA GLN A 439 9.99 13.99 40.75
C GLN A 439 10.92 12.92 40.17
N GLU A 440 11.57 13.20 39.05
CA GLU A 440 12.51 12.25 38.44
C GLU A 440 13.89 12.25 39.10
N LYS A 441 14.34 13.40 39.64
CA LYS A 441 15.53 13.46 40.49
C LYS A 441 15.39 12.59 41.74
N GLU A 442 14.19 12.54 42.32
CA GLU A 442 13.85 11.65 43.43
C GLU A 442 13.83 10.17 42.97
N ALA A 443 13.23 9.86 41.83
CA ALA A 443 13.22 8.50 41.28
C ALA A 443 14.62 7.95 40.93
N LEU A 444 15.54 8.80 40.46
CA LEU A 444 16.95 8.45 40.21
C LEU A 444 17.75 8.28 41.51
N ALA A 445 17.46 9.07 42.54
CA ALA A 445 18.05 8.92 43.88
C ALA A 445 17.57 7.64 44.58
N ASP A 446 16.34 7.21 44.33
CA ASP A 446 15.82 5.94 44.87
C ASP A 446 16.41 4.72 44.13
N LYS A 447 16.63 4.81 42.82
CA LYS A 447 17.34 3.77 42.05
C LYS A 447 18.81 3.63 42.45
N SER A 448 19.50 4.73 42.78
CA SER A 448 20.90 4.68 43.23
C SER A 448 21.04 4.11 44.65
N LYS A 449 20.05 4.33 45.53
CA LYS A 449 19.97 3.68 46.85
C LYS A 449 19.65 2.18 46.75
N ALA A 450 18.84 1.76 45.79
CA ALA A 450 18.52 0.34 45.57
C ALA A 450 19.71 -0.48 45.01
N GLY A 451 20.67 0.16 44.33
CA GLY A 451 21.86 -0.50 43.76
C GLY A 451 23.06 -0.65 44.72
N GLY A 452 23.03 -0.02 45.90
CA GLY A 452 24.16 0.01 46.85
C GLY A 452 24.19 -1.10 47.90
N GLY A 453 23.26 -2.06 47.87
CA GLY A 453 23.08 -3.06 48.93
C GLY A 453 23.72 -4.44 48.71
N GLY A 454 24.59 -4.62 47.70
CA GLY A 454 25.03 -5.95 47.28
C GLY A 454 26.50 -6.05 46.90
N GLN A 455 27.43 -5.75 47.82
CA GLN A 455 28.82 -6.19 47.69
C GLN A 455 29.57 -6.08 49.03
N GLU A 456 29.33 -7.02 49.95
CA GLU A 456 30.27 -7.32 51.03
C GLU A 456 29.94 -8.69 51.64
N ALA A 457 30.53 -9.75 51.09
CA ALA A 457 30.87 -11.01 51.78
C ALA A 457 31.46 -12.01 50.78
N GLN A 458 32.79 -12.02 50.62
CA GLN A 458 33.59 -13.24 50.51
C GLN A 458 35.08 -12.89 50.47
N GLY A 459 35.71 -12.95 51.64
CA GLY A 459 37.15 -13.01 51.81
C GLY A 459 37.44 -13.89 53.01
N GLY A 460 38.09 -15.04 52.80
CA GLY A 460 38.57 -15.90 53.88
C GLY A 460 38.69 -17.37 53.52
N GLU A 461 39.79 -17.74 52.85
CA GLU A 461 40.48 -19.04 53.05
C GLU A 461 41.95 -18.91 52.61
N THR A 462 42.80 -18.57 53.58
CA THR A 462 44.07 -19.23 53.94
C THR A 462 44.36 -18.91 55.40
#